data_AF-A0A3Q3WSL8-F1
#
_entry.id   AF-A0A3Q3WSL8-F1
#
_cell.length_a   1.000
_cell.length_b   1.000
_cell.length_c   1.000
_cell.angle_alpha   90.00
_cell.angle_beta   90.00
_cell.angle_gamma   90.00
#
_symmetry.space_group_name_H-M   'P 1'
#
loop_
_entity.id
_entity.type
_entity.pdbx_description
1 polymer ?
#
loop_
_entity_poly.entity_id
_entity_poly.type
_entity_poly.pdbx_seq_one_letter_code
_entity_poly.pdbx_strand_id
1 'polypeptide(L)'
;MATLFPNGILFDGIVYRILPGGYAVIGAAAMTGAVTHTVSTAVICFELTGQISHILPMMVAVILANMVAQGLQPSLYDSIIQVKKLPYLPELALGHIRYT
;
A
#
# COMPACT_ATOMS: atom_id res chain seq x y z
N MET A 1 11.92 -2.71 14.55
CA MET A 1 11.94 -1.50 15.38
C MET A 1 11.84 -1.78 16.88
N ALA A 2 10.86 -2.55 17.35
CA ALA A 2 10.75 -2.90 18.78
C ALA A 2 11.97 -3.66 19.34
N THR A 3 12.67 -4.44 18.52
CA THR A 3 13.91 -5.13 18.88
C THR A 3 15.16 -4.26 18.75
N LEU A 4 15.11 -3.20 17.95
CA LEU A 4 16.24 -2.30 17.69
C LEU A 4 16.34 -1.20 18.75
N PHE A 5 15.20 -0.77 19.30
CA PHE A 5 15.10 0.21 20.38
C PHE A 5 14.30 -0.38 21.55
N PRO A 6 14.91 -1.25 22.38
CA PRO A 6 14.20 -1.96 23.46
C PRO A 6 13.70 -1.00 24.55
N ASN A 7 14.42 0.10 24.78
CA ASN A 7 14.07 1.13 25.76
C ASN A 7 13.15 2.21 25.18
N GLY A 8 12.66 2.09 23.94
CA GLY A 8 11.86 3.13 23.28
C GLY A 8 12.69 4.28 22.70
N ILE A 9 12.00 5.27 22.14
CA ILE A 9 12.60 6.47 21.58
C ILE A 9 12.48 7.58 22.63
N LEU A 10 13.61 8.20 22.97
CA LEU A 10 13.67 9.36 23.86
C LEU A 10 13.24 10.60 23.07
N PHE A 11 12.16 11.24 23.50
CA PHE A 11 11.75 12.53 22.96
C PHE A 11 11.37 13.45 24.13
N ASP A 12 12.09 14.57 24.26
CA ASP A 12 11.87 15.59 25.30
C ASP A 12 11.84 15.05 26.75
N GLY A 13 12.73 14.11 27.07
CA GLY A 13 12.81 13.48 28.39
C GLY A 13 11.74 12.42 28.69
N ILE A 14 10.80 12.20 27.77
CA ILE A 14 9.77 11.15 27.86
C ILE A 14 10.17 9.96 26.98
N VAL A 15 10.05 8.75 27.54
CA VAL A 15 10.32 7.49 26.84
C VAL A 15 9.07 7.04 26.08
N TYR A 16 9.08 7.14 24.76
CA TYR A 16 8.00 6.63 23.91
C TYR A 16 8.29 5.20 23.48
N ARG A 17 7.47 4.25 23.95
CA ARG A 17 7.56 2.85 23.52
C ARG A 17 6.92 2.69 22.15
N ILE A 18 7.62 2.03 21.23
CA ILE A 18 7.13 1.77 19.87
C ILE A 18 6.07 0.66 19.94
N LEU A 19 4.83 0.95 19.57
CA LEU A 19 3.79 -0.07 19.40
C LEU A 19 3.88 -0.66 17.98
N PRO A 20 4.29 -1.93 17.81
CA PRO A 20 4.47 -2.52 16.49
C PRO A 20 3.15 -2.72 15.71
N GLY A 21 2.00 -2.71 16.40
CA GLY A 21 0.68 -2.93 15.79
C GLY A 21 0.36 -1.94 14.67
N GLY A 22 0.59 -0.65 14.87
CA GLY A 22 0.32 0.36 13.84
C GLY A 22 1.16 0.16 12.57
N TYR A 23 2.44 -0.19 12.74
CA TYR A 23 3.33 -0.48 11.62
C TYR A 23 2.94 -1.76 10.87
N ALA A 24 2.46 -2.78 11.59
CA ALA A 24 1.99 -4.03 10.97
C ALA A 24 0.77 -3.77 10.06
N VAL A 25 -0.20 -2.97 10.53
CA VAL A 25 -1.39 -2.62 9.74
C VAL A 25 -1.02 -1.78 8.51
N ILE A 26 -0.13 -0.81 8.66
CA ILE A 26 0.35 0.00 7.52
C ILE A 26 1.03 -0.88 6.46
N GLY A 27 1.87 -1.84 6.88
CA GLY A 27 2.52 -2.77 5.97
C GLY A 27 1.53 -3.68 5.23
N ALA A 28 0.53 -4.20 5.95
CA ALA A 28 -0.53 -5.01 5.35
C ALA A 28 -1.35 -4.24 4.31
N ALA A 29 -1.71 -2.98 4.63
CA ALA A 29 -2.45 -2.11 3.71
C ALA A 29 -1.63 -1.78 2.45
N ALA A 30 -0.33 -1.48 2.63
CA ALA A 30 0.57 -1.13 1.54
C ALA A 30 0.81 -2.30 0.57
N MET A 31 1.05 -3.51 1.08
CA MET A 31 1.20 -4.70 0.25
C MET A 31 -0.08 -5.00 -0.53
N THR A 32 -1.23 -4.94 0.13
CA THR A 32 -2.52 -5.25 -0.51
C THR A 32 -2.84 -4.22 -1.60
N GLY A 33 -2.65 -2.92 -1.32
CA GLY A 33 -2.80 -1.87 -2.32
C GLY A 33 -1.89 -2.08 -3.52
N ALA A 34 -0.61 -2.37 -3.28
CA ALA A 34 0.38 -2.59 -4.32
C ALA A 34 0.03 -3.76 -5.24
N VAL A 35 -0.56 -4.83 -4.72
CA VAL A 35 -0.97 -5.99 -5.54
C VAL A 35 -2.21 -5.68 -6.38
N THR A 36 -3.14 -4.87 -5.85
CA THR A 36 -4.40 -4.52 -6.53
C THR A 36 -4.30 -3.27 -7.39
N HIS A 37 -3.20 -2.50 -7.30
CA HIS A 37 -3.06 -1.16 -7.88
C HIS A 37 -4.16 -0.18 -7.42
N THR A 38 -4.58 -0.26 -6.14
CA THR A 38 -5.62 0.63 -5.60
C THR A 38 -5.17 1.33 -4.33
N VAL A 39 -5.63 2.57 -4.14
CA VAL A 39 -5.40 3.35 -2.91
C VAL A 39 -6.52 3.10 -1.88
N SER A 40 -7.65 2.52 -2.29
CA SER A 40 -8.80 2.22 -1.44
C SER A 40 -8.49 1.24 -0.31
N THR A 41 -7.46 0.40 -0.46
CA THR A 41 -7.02 -0.52 0.59
C THR A 41 -6.56 0.21 1.86
N ALA A 42 -5.95 1.38 1.73
CA ALA A 42 -5.58 2.23 2.85
C ALA A 42 -6.82 2.71 3.62
N VAL A 43 -7.84 3.16 2.89
CA VAL A 43 -9.10 3.65 3.47
C VAL A 43 -9.84 2.51 4.16
N ILE A 44 -9.91 1.32 3.55
CA ILE A 44 -10.56 0.15 4.18
C ILE A 44 -9.83 -0.25 5.46
N CYS A 45 -8.50 -0.36 5.45
CA CYS A 45 -7.74 -0.68 6.67
C CYS A 45 -7.89 0.39 7.77
N PHE A 46 -7.99 1.66 7.37
CA PHE A 46 -8.28 2.77 8.27
C PHE A 46 -9.66 2.62 8.93
N GLU A 47 -10.71 2.41 8.15
CA GLU A 47 -12.09 2.21 8.65
C GLU A 47 -12.16 1.00 9.60
N LEU A 48 -11.47 -0.09 9.27
CA LEU A 48 -11.42 -1.30 10.11
C LEU A 48 -10.68 -1.09 11.44
N THR A 49 -9.70 -0.18 11.49
CA THR A 49 -8.90 0.08 12.69
C THR A 49 -9.57 1.12 13.61
N GLY A 50 -10.39 2.01 13.07
CA GLY A 50 -11.15 3.00 13.85
C GLY A 50 -10.28 4.08 14.54
N GLN A 51 -9.00 4.21 14.19
CA GLN A 51 -8.07 5.19 14.76
C GLN A 51 -7.42 6.07 13.67
N ILE A 52 -7.60 7.39 13.78
CA ILE A 52 -7.20 8.37 12.74
C ILE A 52 -5.75 8.83 12.84
N SER A 53 -5.09 8.63 13.96
CA SER A 53 -3.74 9.17 14.21
C SER A 53 -2.66 8.68 13.24
N HIS A 54 -2.88 7.55 12.54
CA HIS A 54 -1.91 6.96 11.61
C HIS A 54 -2.35 6.99 10.13
N ILE A 55 -3.37 7.79 9.77
CA ILE A 55 -3.91 7.82 8.40
C ILE A 55 -2.91 8.36 7.38
N LEU A 56 -2.21 9.45 7.71
CA LEU A 56 -1.28 10.11 6.81
C LEU A 56 -0.09 9.20 6.43
N PRO A 57 0.64 8.59 7.37
CA PRO A 57 1.72 7.67 7.02
C PRO A 57 1.23 6.41 6.28
N MET A 58 0.00 5.93 6.55
CA MET A 58 -0.59 4.82 5.83
C MET A 58 -0.81 5.16 4.35
N MET A 59 -1.43 6.30 4.06
CA MET A 59 -1.69 6.75 2.69
C MET A 59 -0.40 6.92 1.88
N VAL A 60 0.64 7.52 2.48
CA VAL A 60 1.95 7.68 1.83
C VAL A 60 2.57 6.32 1.52
N ALA A 61 2.54 5.37 2.46
CA ALA A 61 3.07 4.02 2.25
C ALA A 61 2.35 3.28 1.11
N VAL A 62 1.01 3.35 1.05
CA VAL A 62 0.21 2.70 0.01
C VAL A 62 0.46 3.32 -1.36
N ILE A 63 0.53 4.66 -1.46
CA ILE A 63 0.80 5.35 -2.72
C ILE A 63 2.19 4.98 -3.25
N LEU A 64 3.22 5.02 -2.40
CA LEU A 64 4.57 4.64 -2.81
C LEU A 64 4.65 3.19 -3.27
N ALA A 65 3.99 2.27 -2.55
CA ALA A 65 3.95 0.87 -2.93
C ALA A 65 3.22 0.66 -4.27
N ASN A 66 2.11 1.36 -4.50
CA ASN A 66 1.37 1.36 -5.76
C ASN A 66 2.20 1.87 -6.94
N MET A 67 2.93 2.98 -6.74
CA MET A 67 3.78 3.57 -7.77
C MET A 67 4.91 2.59 -8.18
N VAL A 68 5.52 1.92 -7.20
CA VAL A 68 6.56 0.93 -7.46
C VAL A 68 5.99 -0.31 -8.15
N ALA A 69 4.82 -0.81 -7.72
CA ALA A 69 4.18 -1.98 -8.32
C ALA A 69 3.80 -1.74 -9.78
N GLN A 70 3.18 -0.58 -10.07
CA GLN A 70 2.81 -0.19 -11.44
C GLN A 70 4.00 -0.09 -12.39
N GLY A 71 5.20 0.24 -11.88
CA GLY A 71 6.42 0.29 -12.69
C GLY A 71 7.04 -1.08 -12.99
N LEU A 72 6.72 -2.11 -12.21
CA LEU A 72 7.36 -3.43 -12.30
C LEU A 72 6.46 -4.50 -12.90
N GLN A 73 5.18 -4.53 -12.54
CA GLN A 73 4.26 -5.63 -12.90
C GLN A 73 2.84 -5.09 -13.18
N PRO A 74 2.05 -5.79 -14.02
CA PRO A 74 0.63 -5.54 -14.13
C PRO A 74 -0.09 -5.90 -12.82
N SER A 75 -1.29 -5.35 -12.60
CA SER A 75 -2.05 -5.67 -11.40
C SER A 75 -2.37 -7.16 -11.32
N LEU A 76 -2.67 -7.67 -10.13
CA LEU A 76 -3.07 -9.07 -9.95
C LEU A 76 -4.29 -9.42 -10.82
N TYR A 77 -5.24 -8.50 -10.96
CA TYR A 77 -6.45 -8.73 -11.74
C TYR A 77 -6.14 -8.76 -13.24
N ASP A 78 -5.30 -7.85 -13.73
CA ASP A 78 -4.86 -7.86 -15.14
C ASP A 78 -4.10 -9.14 -15.48
N SER A 79 -3.25 -9.60 -14.56
CA SER A 79 -2.50 -10.86 -14.70
C SER A 79 -3.43 -12.06 -14.84
N ILE A 80 -4.49 -12.13 -14.02
CA ILE A 80 -5.49 -13.21 -14.08
C ILE A 80 -6.26 -13.16 -15.41
N ILE A 81 -6.66 -11.97 -15.87
CA ILE A 81 -7.37 -11.79 -17.14
C ILE A 81 -6.52 -12.29 -18.31
N GLN A 82 -5.23 -11.94 -18.34
CA GLN A 82 -4.29 -12.39 -19.37
C GLN A 82 -4.10 -13.91 -19.36
N VAL A 83 -3.94 -14.51 -18.18
CA VAL A 83 -3.80 -15.98 -18.04
C VAL A 83 -5.08 -16.70 -18.49
N LYS A 84 -6.25 -16.16 -18.18
CA LYS A 84 -7.55 -16.75 -18.56
C LYS A 84 -7.98 -16.43 -19.99
N LYS A 85 -7.24 -15.60 -20.72
CA LYS A 85 -7.55 -15.16 -22.11
C LYS A 85 -9.00 -14.68 -22.26
N LEU A 86 -9.49 -13.94 -21.26
CA LEU A 86 -10.84 -13.40 -21.33
C LEU A 86 -10.87 -12.23 -22.32
N PRO A 87 -11.91 -12.10 -23.15
CA PRO A 87 -12.08 -10.92 -23.98
C PRO A 87 -12.41 -9.73 -23.07
N TYR A 88 -11.39 -8.95 -22.72
CA TYR A 88 -11.50 -7.71 -21.95
C TYR A 88 -10.93 -6.57 -22.78
N LEU A 89 -11.64 -5.44 -22.81
CA LEU A 89 -11.16 -4.23 -23.45
C LEU A 89 -10.21 -3.55 -22.45
N PRO A 90 -8.89 -3.47 -22.72
CA PRO A 90 -7.96 -2.83 -21.80
C PRO A 90 -8.35 -1.38 -21.57
N GLU A 91 -8.24 -0.89 -20.32
CA GLU A 91 -8.41 0.53 -20.04
C GLU A 91 -7.40 1.33 -20.86
N LEU A 92 -7.86 2.44 -21.44
CA LEU A 92 -7.08 3.38 -22.24
C LEU A 92 -6.03 4.05 -21.34
N ALA A 93 -4.91 3.39 -21.08
CA ALA A 93 -3.71 4.07 -20.67
C ALA A 93 -3.39 5.08 -21.78
N LEU A 94 -3.37 6.37 -21.44
CA LEU A 94 -3.12 7.52 -22.31
C LEU A 94 -1.67 7.55 -22.87
N GLY A 95 -1.11 6.38 -23.19
CA GLY A 95 0.21 6.16 -23.75
C GLY A 95 0.27 5.03 -24.80
N HIS A 96 -0.86 4.44 -25.21
CA HIS A 96 -0.88 3.37 -26.24
C HIS A 96 -1.42 3.79 -27.62
N ILE A 97 -1.41 5.08 -27.96
CA ILE A 97 -1.34 5.48 -29.38
C ILE A 97 0.10 5.23 -29.86
N ARG A 98 0.46 3.96 -30.01
CA ARG A 98 1.56 3.57 -30.89
C ARG A 98 0.95 3.24 -32.24
N TYR A 99 1.12 4.17 -33.16
CA TYR A 99 0.95 3.95 -34.59
C TYR A 99 1.90 2.82 -35.02
N THR A 100 1.35 1.62 -35.23
CA THR A 100 1.71 0.65 -36.29
C THR A 100 0.86 -0.60 -36.11
#